data_AF-A0A7W0FP38-F1
#
_entry.id   AF-A0A7W0FP38-F1
#
_cell.length_a   1.000
_cell.length_b   1.000
_cell.length_c   1.000
_cell.angle_alpha   90.00
_cell.angle_beta   90.00
_cell.angle_gamma   90.00
#
_symmetry.space_group_name_H-M   'P 1'
#
loop_
_entity.id
_entity.type
_entity.pdbx_description
1 polymer ?
#
loop_
_entity_poly.entity_id
_entity_poly.type
_entity_poly.pdbx_seq_one_letter_code
_entity_poly.pdbx_strand_id
1 'polypeptide(L)'
;MASAPQPAAEQPPAEQPPALDPEDLPFSLGRIQKAMARPSTVRLELDRPVFRTEVIGRKPTIEDILGPDFARGAASHGGMTHQEFLNMVTPKDVQGYAAFSNGEALTVAATSFVMQWALQRAVQRFEDANT
;
A
#
# COMPACT_ATOMS: atom_id res chain seq x y z
N MET A 1 -29.65 52.83 -62.33
CA MET A 1 -29.15 53.69 -61.24
C MET A 1 -27.88 53.05 -60.72
N ALA A 2 -26.76 53.76 -60.87
CA ALA A 2 -25.42 53.27 -60.55
C ALA A 2 -25.04 53.69 -59.11
N SER A 3 -24.51 52.75 -58.32
CA SER A 3 -24.02 53.00 -56.97
C SER A 3 -22.53 53.38 -57.02
N ALA A 4 -22.17 54.49 -56.39
CA ALA A 4 -20.81 54.99 -56.26
C ALA A 4 -19.97 54.17 -55.25
N PRO A 5 -18.64 54.06 -55.43
CA PRO A 5 -17.77 53.41 -54.46
C PRO A 5 -17.45 54.35 -53.28
N GLN A 6 -17.52 53.81 -52.06
CA GLN A 6 -17.07 54.48 -50.83
C GLN A 6 -15.53 54.47 -50.73
N PRO A 7 -14.89 55.53 -50.20
CA PRO A 7 -13.45 55.55 -49.97
C PRO A 7 -13.08 54.65 -48.78
N ALA A 8 -12.04 53.84 -48.96
CA ALA A 8 -11.44 53.04 -47.89
C ALA A 8 -10.79 53.96 -46.86
N ALA A 9 -11.14 53.79 -45.58
CA ALA A 9 -10.46 54.44 -44.48
C ALA A 9 -9.07 53.83 -44.29
N GLU A 10 -8.05 54.68 -44.28
CA GLU A 10 -6.66 54.32 -44.03
C GLU A 10 -6.51 53.82 -42.59
N GLN A 11 -6.16 52.54 -42.42
CA GLN A 11 -5.86 51.97 -41.11
C GLN A 11 -4.50 52.52 -40.63
N PRO A 12 -4.39 53.01 -39.39
CA PRO A 12 -3.12 53.47 -38.85
C PRO A 12 -2.10 52.30 -38.82
N PRO A 13 -0.79 52.59 -38.98
CA PRO A 13 0.23 51.55 -39.01
C PRO A 13 0.20 50.73 -37.72
N ALA A 14 0.11 49.41 -37.86
CA ALA A 14 0.27 48.50 -36.74
C ALA A 14 1.67 48.68 -36.14
N GLU A 15 1.72 49.12 -34.90
CA GLU A 15 2.95 49.28 -34.13
C GLU A 15 3.59 47.89 -33.97
N GLN A 16 4.69 47.67 -34.69
CA GLN A 16 5.47 46.45 -34.58
C GLN A 16 6.05 46.38 -33.15
N PRO A 17 5.78 45.32 -32.38
CA PRO A 17 6.40 45.17 -31.07
C PRO A 17 7.92 45.16 -31.24
N PRO A 18 8.67 45.78 -30.30
CA PRO A 18 10.12 45.88 -30.41
C PRO A 18 10.71 44.47 -30.55
N ALA A 19 11.59 44.32 -31.53
CA ALA A 19 12.32 43.08 -31.74
C ALA A 19 13.18 42.84 -30.49
N LEU A 20 12.79 41.84 -29.69
CA LEU A 20 13.56 41.39 -28.54
C LEU A 20 14.86 40.75 -29.06
N ASP A 21 15.99 41.31 -28.67
CA ASP A 21 17.30 40.80 -29.03
C ASP A 21 17.51 39.45 -28.32
N PRO A 22 17.66 38.32 -29.05
CA PRO A 22 17.80 37.00 -28.46
C PRO A 22 19.04 36.84 -27.58
N GLU A 23 20.02 37.76 -27.70
CA GLU A 23 21.24 37.79 -26.88
C GLU A 23 21.06 38.53 -25.54
N ASP A 24 20.01 39.34 -25.40
CA ASP A 24 19.72 40.12 -24.17
C ASP A 24 18.83 39.34 -23.18
N LEU A 25 18.47 38.10 -23.54
CA LEU A 25 17.72 37.21 -22.68
C LEU A 25 18.66 36.54 -21.67
N PRO A 26 18.26 36.42 -20.38
CA PRO A 26 19.06 35.74 -19.36
C PRO A 26 19.18 34.22 -19.60
N PHE A 27 18.60 33.70 -20.68
CA PHE A 27 18.64 32.33 -21.11
C PHE A 27 18.93 32.23 -22.61
N SER A 28 19.73 31.23 -23.00
CA SER A 28 20.10 31.03 -24.41
C SER A 28 18.98 30.30 -25.16
N LEU A 29 18.32 30.99 -26.07
CA LEU A 29 17.30 30.42 -26.94
C LEU A 29 17.84 29.26 -27.79
N GLY A 30 19.07 29.36 -28.27
CA GLY A 30 19.72 28.28 -29.04
C GLY A 30 19.88 26.99 -28.22
N ARG A 31 20.19 27.09 -26.92
CA ARG A 31 20.25 25.92 -26.03
C ARG A 31 18.87 25.29 -25.82
N ILE A 32 17.82 26.11 -25.69
CA ILE A 32 16.44 25.65 -25.52
C ILE A 32 15.95 24.95 -26.79
N GLN A 33 16.15 25.55 -27.96
CA GLN A 33 15.78 24.93 -29.24
C GLN A 33 16.52 23.62 -29.47
N LYS A 34 17.82 23.57 -29.16
CA LYS A 34 18.61 22.33 -29.24
C LYS A 34 18.14 21.26 -28.25
N ALA A 35 17.68 21.65 -27.06
CA ALA A 35 17.13 20.72 -26.07
C ALA A 35 15.75 20.20 -26.50
N MET A 36 14.91 21.04 -27.09
CA MET A 36 13.60 20.66 -27.61
C MET A 36 13.65 19.80 -28.87
N ALA A 37 14.65 20.00 -29.73
CA ALA A 37 14.84 19.18 -30.92
C ALA A 37 15.34 17.76 -30.61
N ARG A 38 15.72 17.46 -29.36
CA ARG A 38 16.11 16.11 -28.96
C ARG A 38 14.85 15.24 -28.82
N PRO A 39 14.82 14.04 -29.40
CA PRO A 39 13.72 13.11 -29.18
C PRO A 39 13.62 12.81 -27.69
N SER A 40 12.44 13.04 -27.09
CA SER A 40 12.20 12.76 -25.68
C SER A 40 12.30 11.26 -25.44
N THR A 41 13.17 10.84 -24.52
CA THR A 41 13.25 9.43 -24.08
C THR A 41 11.95 8.96 -23.44
N VAL A 42 11.13 9.90 -22.94
CA VAL A 42 9.83 9.63 -22.34
C VAL A 42 8.80 9.44 -23.45
N ARG A 43 8.35 8.20 -23.65
CA ARG A 43 7.20 7.89 -24.50
C ARG A 43 5.92 8.23 -23.74
N LEU A 44 5.28 9.33 -24.11
CA LEU A 44 4.02 9.79 -23.51
C LEU A 44 2.78 9.01 -24.00
N GLU A 45 2.98 7.99 -24.84
CA GLU A 45 1.91 7.12 -25.37
C GLU A 45 1.27 6.23 -24.29
N LEU A 46 1.94 6.04 -23.15
CA LEU A 46 1.35 5.36 -22.00
C LEU A 46 0.60 6.39 -21.14
N ASP A 47 -0.73 6.38 -21.25
CA ASP A 47 -1.67 7.10 -20.39
C ASP A 47 -1.43 6.83 -18.87
N ARG A 48 -0.69 5.76 -18.54
CA ARG A 48 -0.22 5.45 -17.18
C ARG A 48 1.20 4.86 -17.19
N PRO A 49 2.22 5.57 -16.70
CA PRO A 49 3.54 4.99 -16.55
C PRO A 49 3.51 3.90 -15.46
N VAL A 50 3.92 2.68 -15.82
CA VAL A 50 4.05 1.55 -14.89
C VAL A 50 5.50 1.43 -14.46
N PHE A 51 5.78 1.68 -13.19
CA PHE A 51 7.09 1.48 -12.59
C PHE A 51 7.11 0.12 -11.89
N ARG A 52 8.15 -0.69 -12.15
CA ARG A 52 8.40 -1.96 -11.46
C ARG A 52 9.69 -1.83 -10.67
N THR A 53 9.64 -2.21 -9.40
CA THR A 53 10.81 -2.26 -8.52
C THR A 53 11.08 -3.71 -8.14
N GLU A 54 12.34 -4.11 -8.24
CA GLU A 54 12.82 -5.40 -7.75
C GLU A 54 13.63 -5.14 -6.48
N VAL A 55 13.29 -5.84 -5.40
CA VAL A 55 14.02 -5.76 -4.14
C VAL A 55 14.91 -6.98 -4.02
N ILE A 56 16.21 -6.79 -4.22
CA ILE A 56 17.23 -7.84 -4.09
C ILE A 56 17.80 -7.77 -2.67
N GLY A 57 17.64 -8.83 -1.90
CA GLY A 57 18.11 -8.89 -0.51
C GLY A 57 18.15 -10.32 0.04
N ARG A 58 18.70 -10.47 1.25
CA ARG A 58 18.66 -11.72 2.00
C ARG A 58 17.22 -12.05 2.42
N LYS A 59 16.89 -13.34 2.57
CA LYS A 59 15.61 -13.77 3.13
C LYS A 59 15.46 -13.14 4.54
N PRO A 60 14.41 -12.33 4.79
CA PRO A 60 14.23 -11.73 6.11
C PRO A 60 13.96 -12.81 7.15
N THR A 61 14.54 -12.67 8.34
CA THR A 61 14.21 -13.54 9.48
C THR A 61 12.99 -13.01 10.23
N ILE A 62 12.44 -13.81 11.14
CA ILE A 62 11.30 -13.39 11.97
C ILE A 62 11.68 -12.18 12.84
N GLU A 63 12.93 -12.14 13.30
CA GLU A 63 13.51 -11.06 14.09
C GLU A 63 13.71 -9.78 13.26
N ASP A 64 14.06 -9.91 11.96
CA ASP A 64 14.15 -8.76 11.06
C ASP A 64 12.77 -8.09 10.86
N ILE A 65 11.68 -8.86 10.95
CA ILE A 65 10.30 -8.40 10.73
C ILE A 65 9.65 -7.90 12.02
N LEU A 66 9.78 -8.68 13.11
CA LEU A 66 9.08 -8.44 14.37
C LEU A 66 9.96 -7.76 15.44
N GLY A 67 11.25 -7.60 15.17
CA GLY A 67 12.23 -7.07 16.10
C GLY A 67 12.86 -8.14 17.01
N PRO A 68 13.97 -7.82 17.70
CA PRO A 68 14.73 -8.76 18.52
C PRO A 68 13.94 -9.29 19.73
N ASP A 69 12.91 -8.55 20.16
CA ASP A 69 12.17 -8.81 21.39
C ASP A 69 10.74 -9.30 21.14
N PHE A 70 10.48 -9.84 19.94
CA PHE A 70 9.15 -10.29 19.53
C PHE A 70 8.56 -11.35 20.48
N ALA A 71 9.41 -12.15 21.13
CA ALA A 71 9.00 -13.19 22.08
C ALA A 71 8.70 -12.65 23.49
N ARG A 72 9.00 -11.38 23.76
CA ARG A 72 8.90 -10.79 25.11
C ARG A 72 7.46 -10.42 25.51
N GLY A 73 6.49 -10.58 24.59
CA GLY A 73 5.08 -10.29 24.82
C GLY A 73 4.75 -8.79 24.76
N ALA A 74 3.58 -8.40 25.27
CA ALA A 74 3.16 -7.00 25.30
C ALA A 74 4.20 -6.12 26.00
N ALA A 75 4.54 -4.97 25.40
CA ALA A 75 5.55 -4.06 25.94
C ALA A 75 5.20 -3.66 27.38
N SER A 76 6.15 -3.82 28.31
CA SER A 76 5.93 -3.54 29.74
C SER A 76 5.57 -2.09 30.08
N HIS A 77 5.80 -1.16 29.14
CA HIS A 77 5.48 0.26 29.25
C HIS A 77 4.50 0.73 28.15
N GLY A 78 3.88 -0.20 27.43
CA GLY A 78 2.78 0.11 26.52
C GLY A 78 1.52 0.42 27.32
N GLY A 79 0.66 1.29 26.80
CA GLY A 79 -0.69 1.46 27.35
C GLY A 79 -1.48 0.15 27.32
N MET A 80 -2.70 0.21 27.84
CA MET A 80 -3.60 -0.96 27.92
C MET A 80 -3.64 -1.73 26.60
N THR A 81 -3.35 -3.02 26.66
CA THR A 81 -3.44 -3.92 25.50
C THR A 81 -4.89 -4.06 25.05
N HIS A 82 -5.12 -4.41 23.79
CA HIS A 82 -6.47 -4.64 23.28
C HIS A 82 -7.23 -5.69 24.09
N GLN A 83 -6.54 -6.73 24.56
CA GLN A 83 -7.14 -7.77 25.40
C GLN A 83 -7.52 -7.23 26.78
N GLU A 84 -6.68 -6.40 27.40
CA GLU A 84 -7.02 -5.73 28.66
C GLU A 84 -8.22 -4.78 28.51
N PHE A 85 -8.30 -4.07 27.38
CA PHE A 85 -9.47 -3.24 27.06
C PHE A 85 -10.74 -4.09 26.95
N LEU A 86 -10.70 -5.17 26.17
CA LEU A 86 -11.85 -6.07 26.02
C LEU A 86 -12.25 -6.69 27.35
N ASN A 87 -11.28 -7.04 28.20
CA ASN A 87 -11.54 -7.56 29.55
C ASN A 87 -12.22 -6.52 30.46
N MET A 88 -11.97 -5.23 30.23
CA MET A 88 -12.60 -4.14 30.99
C MET A 88 -14.01 -3.82 30.52
N VAL A 89 -14.25 -3.82 29.20
CA VAL A 89 -15.54 -3.37 28.62
C VAL A 89 -16.50 -4.50 28.29
N THR A 90 -16.03 -5.74 28.21
CA THR A 90 -16.83 -6.90 27.83
C THR A 90 -17.10 -7.77 29.06
N PRO A 91 -18.37 -7.93 29.49
CA PRO A 91 -18.72 -8.85 30.57
C PRO A 91 -18.23 -10.26 30.26
N LYS A 92 -17.76 -10.98 31.29
CA LYS A 92 -17.13 -12.31 31.14
C LYS A 92 -18.02 -13.31 30.40
N ASP A 93 -19.34 -13.18 30.55
CA ASP A 93 -20.33 -14.09 29.98
C ASP A 93 -20.52 -13.94 28.46
N VAL A 94 -20.01 -12.85 27.86
CA VAL A 94 -20.11 -12.55 26.43
C VAL A 94 -18.76 -12.37 25.74
N GLN A 95 -17.65 -12.66 26.44
CA GLN A 95 -16.32 -12.70 25.86
C GLN A 95 -16.20 -13.94 24.95
N GLY A 96 -16.45 -13.77 23.65
CA GLY A 96 -16.35 -14.86 22.69
C GLY A 96 -14.91 -15.34 22.49
N TYR A 97 -14.65 -16.63 22.76
CA TYR A 97 -13.52 -17.52 22.37
C TYR A 97 -12.06 -16.99 22.33
N ALA A 98 -11.80 -15.73 22.66
CA ALA A 98 -10.47 -15.14 22.88
C ALA A 98 -10.04 -15.27 24.36
N ALA A 99 -10.83 -15.96 25.18
CA ALA A 99 -10.65 -16.11 26.62
C ALA A 99 -9.82 -17.35 27.00
N PHE A 100 -8.96 -17.86 26.13
CA PHE A 100 -8.00 -18.89 26.55
C PHE A 100 -6.72 -18.21 26.99
N SER A 101 -6.47 -18.19 28.29
CA SER A 101 -5.11 -18.07 28.78
C SER A 101 -4.29 -19.26 28.25
N ASN A 102 -2.97 -19.11 28.12
CA ASN A 102 -2.08 -20.18 27.63
C ASN A 102 -2.26 -21.51 28.41
N GLY A 103 -2.68 -21.45 29.69
CA GLY A 103 -2.96 -22.63 30.51
C GLY A 103 -4.28 -23.32 30.16
N GLU A 104 -5.33 -22.56 29.84
CA GLU A 104 -6.63 -23.12 29.45
C GLU A 104 -6.57 -23.78 28.07
N ALA A 105 -5.80 -23.22 27.14
CA ALA A 105 -5.54 -23.84 25.83
C ALA A 105 -4.87 -25.22 25.96
N LEU A 106 -3.92 -25.35 26.89
CA LEU A 106 -3.23 -26.61 27.18
C LEU A 106 -4.19 -27.65 27.77
N THR A 107 -5.10 -27.20 28.63
CA THR A 107 -6.12 -28.05 29.24
C THR A 107 -7.10 -28.59 28.20
N VAL A 108 -7.59 -27.72 27.31
CA VAL A 108 -8.48 -28.11 26.20
C VAL A 108 -7.78 -29.05 25.23
N ALA A 109 -6.52 -28.80 24.89
CA ALA A 109 -5.73 -29.69 24.03
C ALA A 109 -5.57 -31.08 24.67
N ALA A 110 -5.24 -31.14 25.96
CA ALA A 110 -5.11 -32.39 26.71
C ALA A 110 -6.45 -33.17 26.77
N THR A 111 -7.56 -32.50 27.07
CA THR A 111 -8.88 -33.15 27.11
C THR A 111 -9.29 -33.66 25.74
N SER A 112 -9.02 -32.90 24.68
CA SER A 112 -9.31 -33.30 23.30
C SER A 112 -8.52 -34.54 22.89
N PHE A 113 -7.24 -34.59 23.27
CA PHE A 113 -6.39 -35.75 23.01
C PHE A 113 -6.88 -37.01 23.73
N VAL A 114 -7.24 -36.90 25.01
CA VAL A 114 -7.79 -38.03 25.78
C VAL A 114 -9.11 -38.51 25.18
N MET A 115 -10.01 -37.60 24.78
CA MET A 115 -11.25 -37.96 24.11
C MET A 115 -11.00 -38.68 22.79
N GLN A 116 -10.07 -38.19 21.98
CA GLN A 116 -9.71 -38.83 20.70
C GLN A 116 -9.14 -40.23 20.91
N TRP A 117 -8.26 -40.42 21.89
CA TRP A 117 -7.73 -41.73 22.25
C TRP A 117 -8.83 -42.69 22.71
N ALA A 118 -9.74 -42.22 23.59
CA ALA A 118 -10.87 -43.02 24.06
C ALA A 118 -11.81 -43.42 22.92
N LEU A 119 -12.06 -42.51 21.97
CA LEU A 119 -12.86 -42.78 20.79
C LEU A 119 -12.22 -43.87 19.91
N GLN A 120 -10.92 -43.76 19.64
CA GLN A 120 -10.18 -44.77 18.87
C GLN A 120 -10.21 -46.14 19.55
N ARG A 121 -10.07 -46.18 20.88
CA ARG A 121 -10.16 -47.42 21.67
C ARG A 121 -11.55 -48.04 21.59
N ALA A 122 -12.59 -47.21 21.63
CA ALA A 122 -13.98 -47.66 21.53
C ALA A 122 -14.29 -48.22 20.13
N VAL A 123 -13.81 -47.56 19.07
CA VAL A 123 -13.96 -48.03 17.68
C VAL A 123 -13.25 -49.36 17.48
N GLN A 124 -12.00 -49.50 17.93
CA GLN A 124 -11.25 -50.77 17.84
C GLN A 124 -11.99 -51.91 18.53
N ARG A 125 -12.50 -51.70 19.75
CA ARG A 125 -13.28 -52.73 20.46
C ARG A 125 -14.59 -53.08 19.77
N PHE A 126 -15.20 -52.12 19.09
CA PHE A 126 -16.42 -52.37 18.33
C PHE A 126 -16.13 -53.20 17.08
N GLU A 127 -15.04 -52.91 16.37
CA GLU A 127 -14.58 -53.68 15.21
C GLU A 127 -14.20 -55.12 15.62
N ASP A 128 -13.41 -55.29 16.70
CA ASP A 128 -12.99 -56.59 17.23
C ASP A 128 -14.19 -57.48 17.65
N ALA A 129 -15.27 -56.87 18.15
CA ALA A 129 -16.47 -57.59 18.59
C ALA A 129 -17.41 -57.99 17.45
N ASN A 130 -17.22 -57.42 16.25
CA ASN A 130 -18.05 -57.65 15.06
C ASN A 130 -17.35 -58.53 14.00
N THR A 131 -16.17 -59.05 14.33
CA THR A 131 -15.44 -60.12 13.61
C THR A 131 -15.50 -61.42 14.39
#